data_AF-A0A1S6XX98-F1
#
_entry.id   AF-A0A1S6XX98-F1
#
_cell.length_a   1.000
_cell.length_b   1.000
_cell.length_c   1.000
_cell.angle_alpha   90.00
_cell.angle_beta   90.00
_cell.angle_gamma   90.00
#
_symmetry.space_group_name_H-M   'P 1'
#
loop_
_entity.id
_entity.type
_entity.pdbx_description
1 polymer ?
#
loop_
_entity_poly.entity_id
_entity_poly.type
_entity_poly.pdbx_seq_one_letter_code
_entity_poly.pdbx_strand_id
1 'polypeptide(L)'
;KNVEGEIFDNESKDSYLQVTWNNLKHSESGKYFCEAHINYPDGIFKKLNEIITIIVQSPTPDDLIKVIRVLLRHSRVDKESLIGNKQELKTIKEDLDINIRNITSIKKDLNAKQENITRINEDLDTKQQNITCLKDDIKSTKQDIVSIKKVLDTMQENMKSLNEDFNTNIQNITSIKKDMNTYNDNIIRIETDLDNNNHNILSIRREADTNKQDILRIKEDLDTKQQNMLSITENVDTNRHNMSIFQENLTTMVANLSTELKEVQSKIHEVNKLLQFLPVPPTSCRNVSSPQARALVTLSSGLK
;
A
#
# COMPACT_ATOMS: atom_id res chain seq x y z
N LYS A 1 107.72 58.32 74.94
CA LYS A 1 106.90 59.31 75.69
C LYS A 1 106.02 59.99 74.66
N ASN A 2 104.69 60.02 74.83
CA ASN A 2 103.78 60.74 73.92
C ASN A 2 103.82 62.23 74.26
N VAL A 3 104.96 62.84 73.92
CA VAL A 3 105.26 64.24 74.16
C VAL A 3 105.58 64.84 72.80
N GLU A 4 104.70 65.70 72.33
CA GLU A 4 104.88 66.46 71.10
C GLU A 4 105.21 67.90 71.48
N GLY A 5 106.29 68.43 70.91
CA GLY A 5 106.78 69.78 71.14
C GLY A 5 106.76 70.57 69.85
N GLU A 6 106.07 71.70 69.83
CA GLU A 6 106.01 72.63 68.69
C GLU A 6 106.54 74.00 69.11
N ILE A 7 107.41 74.59 68.27
CA ILE A 7 107.94 75.94 68.48
C ILE A 7 107.01 76.92 67.79
N PHE A 8 106.49 77.87 68.55
CA PHE A 8 105.68 78.97 68.05
C PHE A 8 106.48 80.26 68.12
N ASP A 9 106.58 80.96 66.99
CA ASP A 9 107.12 82.31 66.93
C ASP A 9 105.96 83.29 66.73
N ASN A 10 105.85 84.29 67.60
CA ASN A 10 104.82 85.30 67.49
C ASN A 10 105.48 86.61 67.01
N GLU A 11 104.95 87.22 65.94
CA GLU A 11 105.53 88.39 65.24
C GLU A 11 105.74 89.64 66.14
N SER A 12 105.34 89.58 67.41
CA SER A 12 105.49 90.62 68.44
C SER A 12 106.39 90.20 69.62
N LYS A 13 107.64 89.82 69.31
CA LYS A 13 108.84 89.84 70.19
C LYS A 13 109.11 88.70 71.19
N ASP A 14 108.25 87.69 71.37
CA ASP A 14 108.56 86.49 72.18
C ASP A 14 108.22 85.18 71.43
N SER A 15 109.16 84.22 71.39
CA SER A 15 108.95 82.86 70.87
C SER A 15 108.83 81.86 72.04
N TYR A 16 107.90 80.88 71.96
CA TYR A 16 107.66 79.88 73.03
C TYR A 16 107.54 78.44 72.50
N LEU A 17 107.80 77.45 73.36
CA LEU A 17 107.65 76.03 73.07
C LEU A 17 106.37 75.50 73.73
N GLN A 18 105.40 74.99 72.95
CA GLN A 18 104.24 74.28 73.47
C GLN A 18 104.53 72.77 73.50
N VAL A 19 104.22 72.13 74.63
CA VAL A 19 104.42 70.69 74.82
C VAL A 19 103.09 70.06 75.24
N THR A 20 102.57 69.14 74.43
CA THR A 20 101.35 68.37 74.75
C THR A 20 101.72 66.96 75.19
N TRP A 21 101.19 66.52 76.33
CA TRP A 21 101.46 65.21 76.90
C TRP A 21 100.17 64.50 77.31
N ASN A 22 99.83 63.41 76.61
CA ASN A 22 98.62 62.63 76.85
C ASN A 22 98.89 61.39 77.71
N ASN A 23 97.90 60.99 78.52
CA ASN A 23 97.93 59.78 79.36
C ASN A 23 99.13 59.73 80.34
N LEU A 24 99.46 60.88 80.91
CA LEU A 24 100.48 61.04 81.94
C LEU A 24 100.27 60.03 83.09
N LYS A 25 101.33 59.30 83.43
CA LYS A 25 101.33 58.39 84.58
C LYS A 25 101.80 59.11 85.83
N HIS A 26 101.38 58.64 86.99
CA HIS A 26 101.85 59.18 88.28
C HIS A 26 103.38 59.22 88.40
N SER A 27 104.04 58.18 87.87
CA SER A 27 105.51 58.05 87.80
C SER A 27 106.17 59.11 86.90
N GLU A 28 105.39 59.82 86.09
CA GLU A 28 105.83 60.94 85.25
C GLU A 28 105.61 62.28 85.97
N SER A 29 105.29 62.28 87.26
CA SER A 29 105.45 63.49 88.09
C SER A 29 106.93 63.76 88.33
N GLY A 30 107.37 65.01 88.15
CA GLY A 30 108.76 65.37 88.36
C GLY A 30 109.12 66.75 87.84
N LYS A 31 110.39 67.10 88.03
CA LYS A 31 111.00 68.29 87.42
C LYS A 31 111.46 67.93 86.03
N TYR A 32 110.87 68.57 85.05
CA TYR A 32 111.24 68.45 83.65
C TYR A 32 112.07 69.65 83.24
N PHE A 33 113.18 69.37 82.60
CA PHE A 33 114.05 70.40 82.03
C PHE A 33 113.56 70.70 80.62
N CYS A 34 113.16 71.94 80.41
CA CYS A 34 112.95 72.47 79.09
C CYS A 34 114.24 73.19 78.70
N GLU A 35 114.94 72.66 77.69
CA GLU A 35 116.22 73.16 77.24
C GLU A 35 116.10 73.60 75.79
N ALA A 36 116.49 74.84 75.50
CA ALA A 36 116.52 75.39 74.16
C ALA A 36 117.96 75.82 73.82
N HIS A 37 118.44 75.38 72.65
CA HIS A 37 119.71 75.83 72.09
C HIS A 37 119.46 76.91 71.06
N ILE A 38 120.07 78.08 71.28
CA ILE A 38 120.05 79.18 70.33
C ILE A 38 121.42 79.21 69.64
N ASN A 39 121.41 78.99 68.33
CA ASN A 39 122.60 79.07 67.48
C ASN A 39 122.61 80.43 66.81
N TYR A 40 123.56 81.28 67.19
CA TYR A 40 123.74 82.56 66.52
C TYR A 40 124.63 82.37 65.27
N PRO A 41 124.40 83.13 64.18
CA PRO A 41 125.13 82.98 62.92
C PRO A 41 126.65 83.22 63.02
N ASP A 42 127.11 83.84 64.10
CA ASP A 42 128.50 84.13 64.45
C ASP A 42 129.21 82.95 65.17
N GLY A 43 128.55 81.79 65.27
CA GLY A 43 129.12 80.57 65.87
C GLY A 43 129.04 80.54 67.40
N ILE A 44 128.38 81.51 68.02
CA ILE A 44 128.14 81.54 69.47
C ILE A 44 126.89 80.71 69.79
N PHE A 45 127.02 79.76 70.71
CA PHE A 45 125.94 78.91 71.18
C PHE A 45 125.44 79.41 72.54
N LYS A 46 124.15 79.74 72.67
CA LYS A 46 123.53 80.08 73.95
C LYS A 46 122.49 79.03 74.32
N LYS A 47 122.61 78.50 75.53
CA LYS A 47 121.68 77.53 76.11
C LYS A 47 120.75 78.26 77.08
N LEU A 48 119.46 78.18 76.82
CA LEU A 48 118.40 78.58 77.75
C LEU A 48 117.83 77.32 78.39
N ASN A 49 117.65 77.34 79.70
CA ASN A 49 116.98 76.26 80.40
C ASN A 49 115.97 76.81 81.41
N GLU A 50 114.81 76.15 81.47
CA GLU A 50 113.81 76.36 82.52
C GLU A 50 113.38 75.00 83.08
N ILE A 51 112.96 74.99 84.34
CA ILE A 51 112.52 73.77 85.03
C ILE A 51 111.02 73.88 85.27
N ILE A 52 110.26 73.04 84.57
CA ILE A 52 108.82 72.91 84.78
C ILE A 52 108.58 71.72 85.70
N THR A 53 107.91 71.95 86.82
CA THR A 53 107.49 70.84 87.70
C THR A 53 106.09 70.40 87.29
N ILE A 54 105.97 69.18 86.79
CA ILE A 54 104.67 68.57 86.47
C ILE A 54 104.32 67.63 87.62
N ILE A 55 103.15 67.81 88.22
CA ILE A 55 102.60 66.91 89.23
C ILE A 55 101.34 66.29 88.65
N VAL A 56 101.44 65.03 88.25
CA VAL A 56 100.30 64.23 87.82
C VAL A 56 99.58 63.78 89.08
N GLN A 57 98.36 64.26 89.28
CA GLN A 57 97.54 63.87 90.43
C GLN A 57 96.76 62.58 90.13
N SER A 58 96.52 61.79 91.17
CA SER A 58 95.67 60.60 91.07
C SER A 58 94.24 61.08 90.86
N PRO A 59 93.43 60.33 90.10
CA PRO A 59 91.99 60.56 90.08
C PRO A 59 91.47 60.66 91.52
N THR A 60 90.77 61.75 91.81
CA THR A 60 90.18 61.92 93.14
C THR A 60 88.93 61.04 93.26
N PRO A 61 88.46 60.76 94.48
CA PRO A 61 87.14 60.14 94.67
C PRO A 61 86.03 60.88 93.91
N ASP A 62 86.12 62.20 93.77
CA ASP A 62 85.17 63.03 93.00
C ASP A 62 85.19 62.74 91.50
N ASP A 63 86.37 62.48 90.93
CA ASP A 63 86.51 62.09 89.52
C ASP A 63 85.92 60.69 89.27
N LEU A 64 86.10 59.76 90.21
CA LEU A 64 85.43 58.47 90.19
C LEU A 64 83.90 58.60 90.34
N ILE A 65 83.42 59.49 91.22
CA ILE A 65 81.98 59.77 91.38
C ILE A 65 81.36 60.34 90.09
N LYS A 66 82.08 61.18 89.34
CA LYS A 66 81.62 61.67 88.02
C LYS A 66 81.46 60.51 87.03
N VAL A 67 82.45 59.63 86.92
CA VAL A 67 82.39 58.44 86.04
C VAL A 67 81.26 57.51 86.47
N ILE A 68 81.11 57.21 87.76
CA ILE A 68 80.02 56.37 88.30
C ILE A 68 78.66 56.98 87.98
N ARG A 69 78.48 58.30 88.11
CA ARG A 69 77.24 58.97 87.73
C ARG A 69 76.92 58.81 86.24
N VAL A 70 77.93 58.90 85.38
CA VAL A 70 77.76 58.68 83.93
C VAL A 70 77.37 57.23 83.65
N LEU A 71 78.03 56.25 84.26
CA LEU A 71 77.71 54.83 84.10
C LEU A 71 76.32 54.47 84.61
N LEU A 72 75.89 55.03 85.75
CA LEU A 72 74.54 54.83 86.28
C LEU A 72 73.46 55.41 85.35
N ARG A 73 73.74 56.55 84.70
CA ARG A 73 72.85 57.11 83.66
C ARG A 73 72.74 56.18 82.46
N HIS A 74 73.86 55.70 81.92
CA HIS A 74 73.86 54.77 80.80
C HIS A 74 73.13 53.46 81.15
N SER A 75 73.42 52.87 82.30
CA SER A 75 72.73 51.65 82.77
C SER A 75 71.21 51.85 82.91
N ARG A 76 70.77 53.04 83.32
CA ARG A 76 69.34 53.37 83.36
C ARG A 76 68.73 53.44 81.96
N VAL A 77 69.39 54.11 81.02
CA VAL A 77 68.96 54.21 79.62
C VAL A 77 68.89 52.81 78.98
N ASP A 78 69.90 51.97 79.20
CA ASP A 78 69.93 50.59 78.70
C ASP A 78 68.78 49.77 79.28
N LYS A 79 68.48 49.94 80.57
CA LYS A 79 67.33 49.28 81.22
C LYS A 79 66.00 49.73 80.61
N GLU A 80 65.84 51.03 80.36
CA GLU A 80 64.64 51.58 79.72
C GLU A 80 64.50 51.05 78.28
N SER A 81 65.58 50.99 77.50
CA SER A 81 65.61 50.39 76.17
C SER A 81 65.26 48.89 76.20
N LEU A 82 65.83 48.12 77.14
CA LEU A 82 65.52 46.70 77.30
C LEU A 82 64.03 46.46 77.63
N ILE A 83 63.43 47.33 78.43
CA ILE A 83 61.98 47.28 78.72
C ILE A 83 61.18 47.54 77.45
N GLY A 84 61.56 48.54 76.65
CA GLY A 84 60.95 48.85 75.35
C GLY A 84 61.02 47.66 74.39
N ASN A 85 62.22 47.11 74.17
CA ASN A 85 62.43 45.93 73.30
C ASN A 85 61.61 44.73 73.77
N LYS A 86 61.48 44.52 75.09
CA LYS A 86 60.65 43.45 75.65
C LYS A 86 59.17 43.64 75.33
N GLN A 87 58.67 44.88 75.34
CA GLN A 87 57.29 45.20 74.96
C GLN A 87 57.08 45.00 73.46
N GLU A 88 58.00 45.47 72.61
CA GLU A 88 57.94 45.24 71.16
C GLU A 88 57.94 43.76 70.81
N LEU A 89 58.82 42.96 71.44
CA LEU A 89 58.84 41.50 71.26
C LEU A 89 57.53 40.84 71.66
N LYS A 90 56.86 41.37 72.70
CA LYS A 90 55.54 40.87 73.10
C LYS A 90 54.50 41.16 72.01
N THR A 91 54.46 42.39 71.48
CA THR A 91 53.54 42.76 70.40
C THR A 91 53.80 41.95 69.12
N ILE A 92 55.07 41.81 68.73
CA ILE A 92 55.46 40.99 67.57
C ILE A 92 54.98 39.53 67.73
N LYS A 93 55.09 38.98 68.95
CA LYS A 93 54.60 37.63 69.24
C LYS A 93 53.08 37.53 69.08
N GLU A 94 52.34 38.50 69.61
CA GLU A 94 50.88 38.55 69.50
C GLU A 94 50.43 38.67 68.03
N ASP A 95 51.09 39.51 67.24
CA ASP A 95 50.85 39.66 65.80
C ASP A 95 51.16 38.38 65.04
N LEU A 96 52.25 37.69 65.38
CA LEU A 96 52.60 36.40 64.79
C LEU A 96 51.53 35.34 65.09
N ASP A 97 51.04 35.29 66.33
CA ASP A 97 49.97 34.37 66.73
C ASP A 97 48.65 34.65 65.99
N ILE A 98 48.33 35.93 65.75
CA ILE A 98 47.18 36.33 64.92
C ILE A 98 47.37 35.88 63.48
N ASN A 99 48.56 36.12 62.90
CA ASN A 99 48.87 35.73 61.53
C ASN A 99 48.80 34.20 61.34
N ILE A 100 49.29 33.42 62.29
CA ILE A 100 49.19 31.95 62.28
C ILE A 100 47.72 31.51 62.27
N ARG A 101 46.87 32.14 63.09
CA ARG A 101 45.42 31.86 63.11
C ARG A 101 44.75 32.21 61.78
N ASN A 102 45.08 33.37 61.21
CA ASN A 102 44.55 33.80 59.91
C ASN A 102 44.96 32.85 58.78
N ILE A 103 46.24 32.46 58.71
CA ILE A 103 46.75 31.49 57.73
C ILE A 103 46.04 30.14 57.88
N THR A 104 45.82 29.69 59.12
CA THR A 104 45.09 28.45 59.39
C THR A 104 43.64 28.52 58.91
N SER A 105 42.97 29.65 59.12
CA SER A 105 41.60 29.88 58.63
C SER A 105 41.56 29.88 57.09
N ILE A 106 42.46 30.62 56.45
CA ILE A 106 42.56 30.68 54.97
C ILE A 106 42.81 29.28 54.40
N LYS A 107 43.67 28.48 55.02
CA LYS A 107 43.93 27.10 54.59
C LYS A 107 42.67 26.23 54.66
N LYS A 108 41.88 26.37 55.73
CA LYS A 108 40.62 25.64 55.87
C LYS A 108 39.61 26.04 54.78
N ASP A 109 39.49 27.33 54.50
CA ASP A 109 38.60 27.86 53.46
C ASP A 109 39.02 27.41 52.06
N LEU A 110 40.33 27.40 51.78
CA LEU A 110 40.87 26.88 50.52
C LEU A 110 40.57 25.39 50.34
N ASN A 111 40.75 24.58 51.39
CA ASN A 111 40.41 23.15 51.34
C ASN A 111 38.91 22.94 51.07
N ALA A 112 38.03 23.69 51.75
CA ALA A 112 36.58 23.59 51.51
C ALA A 112 36.20 24.01 50.08
N LYS A 113 36.86 25.03 49.52
CA LYS A 113 36.68 25.42 48.11
C LYS A 113 37.17 24.33 47.15
N GLN A 114 38.29 23.68 47.44
CA GLN A 114 38.82 22.58 46.63
C GLN A 114 37.86 21.38 46.60
N GLU A 115 37.27 21.02 47.75
CA GLU A 115 36.25 19.97 47.85
C GLU A 115 34.99 20.35 47.07
N ASN A 116 34.53 21.60 47.16
CA ASN A 116 33.40 22.08 46.37
C ASN A 116 33.67 22.00 44.86
N ILE A 117 34.85 22.41 44.40
CA ILE A 117 35.24 22.31 42.99
C ILE A 117 35.25 20.85 42.53
N THR A 118 35.74 19.93 43.36
CA THR A 118 35.74 18.50 43.05
C THR A 118 34.32 17.98 42.86
N ARG A 119 33.40 18.30 43.78
CA ARG A 119 31.99 17.92 43.68
C ARG A 119 31.29 18.52 42.44
N ILE A 120 31.62 19.76 42.09
CA ILE A 120 31.09 20.40 40.87
C ILE A 120 31.57 19.66 39.62
N ASN A 121 32.83 19.26 39.57
CA ASN A 121 33.37 18.51 38.42
C ASN A 121 32.69 17.14 38.28
N GLU A 122 32.46 16.42 39.38
CA GLU A 122 31.74 15.14 39.37
C GLU A 122 30.29 15.29 38.88
N ASP A 123 29.58 16.35 39.29
CA ASP A 123 28.23 16.66 38.81
C ASP A 123 28.24 17.03 37.31
N LEU A 124 29.23 17.80 36.86
CA LEU A 124 29.40 18.14 35.44
C LEU A 124 29.67 16.89 34.58
N ASP A 125 30.54 15.99 35.04
CA ASP A 125 30.83 14.73 34.33
C ASP A 125 29.57 13.85 34.24
N THR A 126 28.80 13.76 35.33
CA THR A 126 27.53 13.02 35.35
C THR A 126 26.52 13.63 34.37
N LYS A 127 26.38 14.96 34.34
CA LYS A 127 25.52 15.66 33.38
C LYS A 127 25.98 15.43 31.94
N GLN A 128 27.28 15.41 31.68
CA GLN A 128 27.83 15.16 30.35
C GLN A 128 27.53 13.72 29.87
N GLN A 129 27.62 12.73 30.77
CA GLN A 129 27.21 11.36 30.48
C GLN A 129 25.71 11.26 30.16
N ASN A 130 24.86 11.91 30.96
CA ASN A 130 23.42 11.95 30.72
C ASN A 130 23.05 12.60 29.38
N ILE A 131 23.71 13.71 29.01
CA ILE A 131 23.53 14.36 27.70
C ILE A 131 23.90 13.41 26.56
N THR A 132 24.96 12.62 26.73
CA THR A 132 25.39 11.64 25.73
C THR A 132 24.36 10.52 25.58
N CYS A 133 23.85 9.97 26.69
CA CYS A 133 22.78 8.97 26.69
C CYS A 133 21.52 9.49 25.99
N LEU A 134 21.07 10.71 26.33
CA LEU A 134 19.90 11.33 25.70
C LEU A 134 20.10 11.52 24.19
N LYS A 135 21.32 11.84 23.75
CA LYS A 135 21.62 11.98 22.32
C LYS A 135 21.49 10.64 21.57
N ASP A 136 21.91 9.55 22.20
CA ASP A 136 21.77 8.21 21.63
C ASP A 136 20.30 7.76 21.62
N ASP A 137 19.52 8.04 22.67
CA ASP A 137 18.08 7.76 22.72
C ASP A 137 17.31 8.53 21.63
N ILE A 138 17.65 9.82 21.42
CA ILE A 138 17.09 10.64 20.34
C ILE A 138 17.43 10.05 18.97
N LYS A 139 18.67 9.57 18.79
CA LYS A 139 19.09 8.93 17.53
C LYS A 139 18.31 7.62 17.28
N SER A 140 18.12 6.79 18.30
CA SER A 140 17.30 5.58 18.21
C SER A 140 15.86 5.92 17.85
N THR A 141 15.25 6.85 18.58
CA THR A 141 13.87 7.30 18.31
C THR A 141 13.71 7.82 16.87
N LYS A 142 14.70 8.54 16.34
CA LYS A 142 14.69 8.99 14.95
C LYS A 142 14.73 7.82 13.94
N GLN A 143 15.48 6.76 14.24
CA GLN A 143 15.51 5.55 13.41
C GLN A 143 14.18 4.79 13.46
N ASP A 144 13.54 4.73 14.63
CA ASP A 144 12.21 4.12 14.78
C ASP A 144 11.15 4.88 13.99
N ILE A 145 11.16 6.22 14.06
CA ILE A 145 10.27 7.07 13.26
C ILE A 145 10.44 6.82 11.75
N VAL A 146 11.69 6.71 11.27
CA VAL A 146 11.97 6.40 9.86
C VAL A 146 11.43 5.02 9.47
N SER A 147 11.57 4.04 10.36
CA SER A 147 11.07 2.68 10.13
C SER A 147 9.55 2.63 10.09
N ILE A 148 8.88 3.30 11.03
CA ILE A 148 7.42 3.45 11.06
C ILE A 148 6.93 4.12 9.76
N LYS A 149 7.62 5.16 9.29
CA LYS A 149 7.25 5.83 8.04
C LYS A 149 7.28 4.88 6.83
N LYS A 150 8.32 4.05 6.71
CA LYS A 150 8.41 3.03 5.65
C LYS A 150 7.27 2.01 5.71
N VAL A 151 6.89 1.58 6.91
CA VAL A 151 5.75 0.67 7.11
C VAL A 151 4.46 1.34 6.66
N LEU A 152 4.23 2.60 7.04
CA LEU A 152 3.05 3.36 6.62
C LEU A 152 2.99 3.55 5.10
N ASP A 153 4.11 3.89 4.46
CA ASP A 153 4.19 4.01 2.99
C ASP A 153 3.83 2.67 2.31
N THR A 154 4.32 1.55 2.84
CA THR A 154 3.99 0.20 2.34
C THR A 154 2.50 -0.13 2.53
N MET A 155 1.92 0.19 3.69
CA MET A 155 0.49 -0.01 3.94
C MET A 155 -0.37 0.82 2.99
N GLN A 156 0.05 2.04 2.66
CA GLN A 156 -0.65 2.91 1.73
C GLN A 156 -0.68 2.32 0.30
N GLU A 157 0.44 1.81 -0.19
CA GLU A 157 0.49 1.14 -1.50
C GLU A 157 -0.35 -0.14 -1.53
N ASN A 158 -0.31 -0.95 -0.46
CA ASN A 158 -1.15 -2.14 -0.36
C ASN A 158 -2.66 -1.79 -0.37
N MET A 159 -3.07 -0.73 0.32
CA MET A 159 -4.47 -0.27 0.29
C MET A 159 -4.89 0.21 -1.10
N LYS A 160 -3.99 0.88 -1.84
CA LYS A 160 -4.25 1.30 -3.21
C LYS A 160 -4.45 0.09 -4.14
N SER A 161 -3.56 -0.90 -4.07
CA SER A 161 -3.68 -2.14 -4.84
C SER A 161 -4.98 -2.88 -4.52
N LEU A 162 -5.34 -3.01 -3.24
CA LEU A 162 -6.58 -3.66 -2.82
C LEU A 162 -7.82 -2.94 -3.37
N ASN A 163 -7.78 -1.61 -3.44
CA ASN A 163 -8.87 -0.82 -4.00
C ASN A 163 -8.99 -0.99 -5.51
N GLU A 164 -7.88 -1.13 -6.24
CA GLU A 164 -7.86 -1.45 -7.68
C GLU A 164 -8.45 -2.85 -7.95
N ASP A 165 -8.07 -3.85 -7.15
CA ASP A 165 -8.63 -5.21 -7.23
C ASP A 165 -10.13 -5.23 -6.93
N PHE A 166 -10.57 -4.49 -5.90
CA PHE A 166 -11.97 -4.37 -5.54
C PHE A 166 -12.80 -3.76 -6.67
N ASN A 167 -12.31 -2.69 -7.30
CA ASN A 167 -12.98 -2.07 -8.45
C ASN A 167 -13.05 -3.01 -9.65
N THR A 168 -12.00 -3.78 -9.92
CA THR A 168 -11.98 -4.79 -10.97
C THR A 168 -13.04 -5.86 -10.72
N ASN A 169 -13.16 -6.34 -9.47
CA ASN A 169 -14.20 -7.30 -9.10
C ASN A 169 -15.62 -6.74 -9.27
N ILE A 170 -15.86 -5.47 -8.95
CA ILE A 170 -17.16 -4.81 -9.21
C ILE A 170 -17.49 -4.82 -10.72
N GLN A 171 -16.52 -4.52 -11.58
CA GLN A 171 -16.72 -4.53 -13.02
C GLN A 171 -17.04 -5.95 -13.52
N ASN A 172 -16.31 -6.96 -13.04
CA ASN A 172 -16.55 -8.36 -13.38
C ASN A 172 -17.96 -8.82 -12.96
N ILE A 173 -18.38 -8.50 -11.73
CA ILE A 173 -19.74 -8.80 -11.24
C ILE A 173 -20.80 -8.12 -12.12
N THR A 174 -20.56 -6.87 -12.52
CA THR A 174 -21.47 -6.13 -13.40
C THR A 174 -21.60 -6.80 -14.77
N SER A 175 -20.48 -7.26 -15.35
CA SER A 175 -20.48 -8.00 -16.62
C SER A 175 -21.23 -9.33 -16.50
N ILE A 176 -20.95 -10.11 -15.45
CA ILE A 176 -21.65 -11.38 -15.19
C ILE A 176 -23.16 -11.16 -15.07
N LYS A 177 -23.58 -10.10 -14.38
CA LYS A 177 -25.00 -9.76 -14.26
C LYS A 177 -25.64 -9.45 -15.62
N LYS A 178 -24.92 -8.75 -16.51
CA LYS A 178 -25.38 -8.47 -17.87
C LYS A 178 -25.53 -9.76 -18.68
N ASP A 179 -24.53 -10.63 -18.62
CA ASP A 179 -24.56 -11.93 -19.33
C ASP A 179 -25.71 -12.80 -18.82
N MET A 180 -25.95 -12.83 -17.51
CA MET A 180 -27.06 -13.55 -16.91
C MET A 180 -28.43 -13.03 -17.38
N ASN A 181 -28.59 -11.71 -17.50
CA ASN A 181 -29.81 -11.14 -18.07
C ASN A 181 -30.00 -11.54 -19.53
N THR A 182 -28.94 -11.54 -20.34
CA THR A 182 -29.00 -12.00 -21.74
C THR A 182 -29.37 -13.48 -21.83
N TYR A 183 -28.82 -14.33 -20.96
CA TYR A 183 -29.24 -15.74 -20.91
C TYR A 183 -30.72 -15.89 -20.54
N ASN A 184 -31.21 -15.10 -19.58
CA ASN A 184 -32.62 -15.11 -19.19
C ASN A 184 -33.53 -14.69 -20.35
N ASP A 185 -33.19 -13.63 -21.08
CA ASP A 185 -33.95 -13.19 -22.25
C ASP A 185 -33.98 -14.26 -23.35
N ASN A 186 -32.85 -14.96 -23.57
CA ASN A 186 -32.80 -16.07 -24.51
C ASN A 186 -33.68 -17.25 -24.09
N ILE A 187 -33.73 -17.58 -22.80
CA ILE A 187 -34.61 -18.63 -22.27
C ILE A 187 -36.07 -18.27 -22.53
N ILE A 188 -36.50 -17.05 -22.19
CA ILE A 188 -37.87 -16.58 -22.44
C ILE A 188 -38.23 -16.68 -23.94
N ARG A 189 -37.29 -16.35 -24.83
CA ARG A 189 -37.49 -16.49 -26.27
C ARG A 189 -37.68 -17.94 -26.70
N ILE A 190 -36.85 -18.85 -26.18
CA ILE A 190 -36.97 -20.29 -26.45
C ILE A 190 -38.30 -20.84 -25.94
N GLU A 191 -38.74 -20.45 -24.75
CA GLU A 191 -40.05 -20.83 -24.20
C GLU A 191 -41.19 -20.37 -25.12
N THR A 192 -41.13 -19.13 -25.60
CA THR A 192 -42.10 -18.58 -26.56
C THR A 192 -42.11 -19.36 -27.88
N ASP A 193 -40.93 -19.67 -28.42
CA ASP A 193 -40.81 -20.45 -29.66
C ASP A 193 -41.36 -21.88 -29.48
N LEU A 194 -41.14 -22.51 -28.32
CA LEU A 194 -41.69 -23.82 -27.99
C LEU A 194 -43.23 -23.79 -27.90
N ASP A 195 -43.80 -22.78 -27.26
CA ASP A 195 -45.26 -22.63 -27.16
C ASP A 195 -45.92 -22.45 -28.53
N ASN A 196 -45.30 -21.64 -29.40
CA ASN A 196 -45.74 -21.46 -30.79
C ASN A 196 -45.66 -22.77 -31.58
N ASN A 197 -44.56 -23.52 -31.43
CA ASN A 197 -44.43 -24.83 -32.07
C ASN A 197 -45.48 -25.83 -31.57
N ASN A 198 -45.79 -25.84 -30.28
CA ASN A 198 -46.86 -26.66 -29.72
C ASN A 198 -48.23 -26.28 -30.32
N HIS A 199 -48.53 -24.99 -30.49
CA HIS A 199 -49.75 -24.54 -31.15
C HIS A 199 -49.83 -25.02 -32.61
N ASN A 200 -48.72 -24.91 -33.35
CA ASN A 200 -48.64 -25.39 -34.73
C ASN A 200 -48.86 -26.90 -34.83
N ILE A 201 -48.22 -27.70 -33.95
CA ILE A 201 -48.41 -29.15 -33.88
C ILE A 201 -49.88 -29.51 -33.60
N LEU A 202 -50.53 -28.80 -32.67
CA LEU A 202 -51.96 -28.99 -32.38
C LEU A 202 -52.84 -28.65 -33.58
N SER A 203 -52.50 -27.61 -34.34
CA SER A 203 -53.23 -27.25 -35.58
C SER A 203 -53.08 -28.34 -36.64
N ILE A 204 -51.85 -28.77 -36.93
CA ILE A 204 -51.55 -29.85 -37.89
C ILE A 204 -52.29 -31.13 -37.49
N ARG A 205 -52.34 -31.45 -36.19
CA ARG A 205 -53.07 -32.63 -35.68
C ARG A 205 -54.56 -32.54 -35.98
N ARG A 206 -55.20 -31.38 -35.78
CA ARG A 206 -56.62 -31.18 -36.11
C ARG A 206 -56.88 -31.30 -37.62
N GLU A 207 -55.99 -30.76 -38.45
CA GLU A 207 -56.07 -30.91 -39.91
C GLU A 207 -55.94 -32.38 -40.32
N ALA A 208 -54.99 -33.10 -39.74
CA ALA A 208 -54.81 -34.54 -39.99
C ALA A 208 -56.05 -35.35 -39.58
N ASP A 209 -56.65 -35.05 -38.43
CA ASP A 209 -57.90 -35.68 -37.99
C ASP A 209 -59.06 -35.39 -38.95
N THR A 210 -59.15 -34.15 -39.46
CA THR A 210 -60.16 -33.77 -40.47
C THR A 210 -59.97 -34.53 -41.77
N ASN A 211 -58.74 -34.56 -42.30
CA ASN A 211 -58.39 -35.30 -43.51
C ASN A 211 -58.70 -36.80 -43.36
N LYS A 212 -58.47 -37.37 -42.16
CA LYS A 212 -58.84 -38.76 -41.87
C LYS A 212 -60.35 -39.00 -41.97
N GLN A 213 -61.17 -38.07 -41.47
CA GLN A 213 -62.63 -38.16 -41.59
C GLN A 213 -63.09 -38.04 -43.05
N ASP A 214 -62.49 -37.15 -43.82
CA ASP A 214 -62.82 -36.99 -45.24
C ASP A 214 -62.44 -38.24 -46.05
N ILE A 215 -61.30 -38.86 -45.76
CA ILE A 215 -60.93 -40.16 -46.36
C ILE A 215 -61.94 -41.25 -46.02
N LEU A 216 -62.44 -41.31 -44.78
CA LEU A 216 -63.48 -42.27 -44.38
C LEU A 216 -64.78 -42.05 -45.17
N ARG A 217 -65.23 -40.79 -45.31
CA ARG A 217 -66.42 -40.45 -46.12
C ARG A 217 -66.26 -40.82 -47.59
N ILE A 218 -65.09 -40.55 -48.18
CA ILE A 218 -64.78 -40.93 -49.56
C ILE A 218 -64.82 -42.46 -49.71
N LYS A 219 -64.31 -43.19 -48.72
CA LYS A 219 -64.36 -44.66 -48.71
C LYS A 219 -65.81 -45.16 -48.68
N GLU A 220 -66.67 -44.60 -47.83
CA GLU A 220 -68.09 -44.95 -47.76
C GLU A 220 -68.85 -44.65 -49.08
N ASP A 221 -68.57 -43.51 -49.72
CA ASP A 221 -69.14 -43.17 -51.03
C ASP A 221 -68.67 -44.15 -52.11
N LEU A 222 -67.39 -44.53 -52.10
CA LEU A 222 -66.84 -45.51 -53.04
C LEU A 222 -67.46 -46.90 -52.84
N ASP A 223 -67.60 -47.36 -51.60
CA ASP A 223 -68.26 -48.63 -51.27
C ASP A 223 -69.71 -48.62 -51.77
N THR A 224 -70.44 -47.50 -51.58
CA THR A 224 -71.80 -47.32 -52.09
C THR A 224 -71.85 -47.37 -53.62
N LYS A 225 -70.93 -46.70 -54.31
CA LYS A 225 -70.83 -46.75 -55.78
C LYS A 225 -70.50 -48.16 -56.27
N GLN A 226 -69.66 -48.90 -55.56
CA GLN A 226 -69.35 -50.29 -55.89
C GLN A 226 -70.59 -51.19 -55.76
N GLN A 227 -71.41 -51.03 -54.73
CA GLN A 227 -72.69 -51.75 -54.59
C GLN A 227 -73.67 -51.41 -55.71
N ASN A 228 -73.79 -50.13 -56.07
CA ASN A 228 -74.63 -49.70 -57.18
C ASN A 228 -74.16 -50.32 -58.52
N MET A 229 -72.84 -50.38 -58.75
CA MET A 229 -72.26 -51.04 -59.93
C MET A 229 -72.55 -52.54 -59.98
N LEU A 230 -72.51 -53.23 -58.84
CA LEU A 230 -72.89 -54.65 -58.74
C LEU A 230 -74.36 -54.85 -59.12
N SER A 231 -75.27 -54.03 -58.57
CA SER A 231 -76.70 -54.10 -58.90
C SER A 231 -76.98 -53.78 -60.38
N ILE A 232 -76.29 -52.80 -60.97
CA ILE A 232 -76.37 -52.53 -62.42
C ILE A 232 -75.89 -53.75 -63.22
N THR A 233 -74.80 -54.38 -62.80
CA THR A 233 -74.27 -55.59 -63.46
C THR A 233 -75.28 -56.73 -63.43
N GLU A 234 -75.89 -57.00 -62.28
CA GLU A 234 -76.97 -58.00 -62.14
C GLU A 234 -78.19 -57.69 -63.01
N ASN A 235 -78.61 -56.41 -63.07
CA ASN A 235 -79.70 -55.96 -63.93
C ASN A 235 -79.37 -56.15 -65.42
N VAL A 236 -78.14 -55.82 -65.84
CA VAL A 236 -77.67 -56.03 -67.22
C VAL A 236 -77.63 -57.51 -67.57
N ASP A 237 -77.13 -58.37 -66.68
CA ASP A 237 -77.08 -59.81 -66.89
C ASP A 237 -78.49 -60.42 -66.97
N THR A 238 -79.42 -59.96 -66.12
CA THR A 238 -80.84 -60.34 -66.17
C THR A 238 -81.47 -59.93 -67.51
N ASN A 239 -81.24 -58.69 -67.94
CA ASN A 239 -81.72 -58.21 -69.24
C ASN A 239 -81.12 -58.99 -70.41
N ARG A 240 -79.83 -59.35 -70.33
CA ARG A 240 -79.16 -60.20 -71.33
C ARG A 240 -79.82 -61.59 -71.40
N HIS A 241 -80.14 -62.18 -70.26
CA HIS A 241 -80.84 -63.47 -70.19
C HIS A 241 -82.24 -63.39 -70.79
N ASN A 242 -83.02 -62.37 -70.41
CA ASN A 242 -84.36 -62.13 -70.98
C ASN A 242 -84.31 -61.94 -72.51
N MET A 243 -83.32 -61.21 -73.02
CA MET A 243 -83.11 -61.04 -74.47
C MET A 243 -82.79 -62.37 -75.16
N SER A 244 -81.99 -63.25 -74.53
CA SER A 244 -81.70 -64.59 -75.05
C SER A 244 -82.96 -65.44 -75.15
N ILE A 245 -83.82 -65.44 -74.13
CA ILE A 245 -85.11 -66.13 -74.14
C ILE A 245 -86.01 -65.57 -75.25
N PHE A 246 -86.10 -64.25 -75.38
CA PHE A 246 -86.88 -63.62 -76.44
C PHE A 246 -86.37 -64.02 -77.83
N GLN A 247 -85.06 -64.10 -78.02
CA GLN A 247 -84.45 -64.53 -79.27
C GLN A 247 -84.71 -66.01 -79.58
N GLU A 248 -84.71 -66.89 -78.57
CA GLU A 248 -85.11 -68.30 -78.70
C GLU A 248 -86.60 -68.44 -79.08
N ASN A 249 -87.48 -67.67 -78.42
CA ASN A 249 -88.90 -67.62 -78.73
C ASN A 249 -89.15 -67.15 -80.18
N LEU A 250 -88.48 -66.09 -80.63
CA LEU A 250 -88.54 -65.62 -82.03
C LEU A 250 -88.04 -66.69 -83.01
N THR A 251 -86.94 -67.36 -82.70
CA THR A 251 -86.39 -68.44 -83.53
C THR A 251 -87.40 -69.58 -83.67
N THR A 252 -88.05 -69.96 -82.56
CA THR A 252 -89.10 -70.97 -82.52
C THR A 252 -90.33 -70.55 -83.33
N MET A 253 -90.79 -69.30 -83.19
CA MET A 253 -91.91 -68.76 -83.96
C MET A 253 -91.61 -68.76 -85.46
N VAL A 254 -90.41 -68.34 -85.86
CA VAL A 254 -89.97 -68.38 -87.27
C VAL A 254 -89.92 -69.82 -87.79
N ALA A 255 -89.44 -70.78 -86.99
CA ALA A 255 -89.43 -72.19 -87.36
C ALA A 255 -90.84 -72.77 -87.53
N ASN A 256 -91.78 -72.42 -86.63
CA ASN A 256 -93.19 -72.79 -86.72
C ASN A 256 -93.84 -72.20 -87.98
N LEU A 257 -93.67 -70.89 -88.22
CA LEU A 257 -94.17 -70.22 -89.43
C LEU A 257 -93.57 -70.84 -90.71
N SER A 258 -92.28 -71.18 -90.70
CA SER A 258 -91.65 -71.89 -91.82
C SER A 258 -92.27 -73.26 -92.06
N THR A 259 -92.63 -73.97 -91.00
CA THR A 259 -93.29 -75.28 -91.06
C THR A 259 -94.72 -75.16 -91.59
N GLU A 260 -95.52 -74.24 -91.05
CA GLU A 260 -96.88 -73.96 -91.56
C GLU A 260 -96.85 -73.53 -93.03
N LEU A 261 -95.88 -72.71 -93.43
CA LEU A 261 -95.71 -72.30 -94.83
C LEU A 261 -95.40 -73.50 -95.73
N LYS A 262 -94.55 -74.44 -95.30
CA LYS A 262 -94.28 -75.69 -96.03
C LYS A 262 -95.54 -76.55 -96.16
N GLU A 263 -96.35 -76.65 -95.10
CA GLU A 263 -97.64 -77.36 -95.17
C GLU A 263 -98.59 -76.71 -96.17
N VAL A 264 -98.74 -75.38 -96.15
CA VAL A 264 -99.55 -74.65 -97.12
C VAL A 264 -99.05 -74.88 -98.54
N GLN A 265 -97.74 -74.82 -98.76
CA GLN A 265 -97.14 -75.14 -100.07
C GLN A 265 -97.45 -76.57 -100.52
N SER A 266 -97.40 -77.55 -99.61
CA SER A 266 -97.78 -78.94 -99.91
C SER A 266 -99.26 -79.07 -100.27
N LYS A 267 -100.16 -78.41 -99.51
CA LYS A 267 -101.60 -78.38 -99.82
C LYS A 267 -101.89 -77.73 -101.17
N ILE A 268 -101.20 -76.62 -101.49
CA ILE A 268 -101.28 -75.99 -102.82
C ILE A 268 -100.81 -76.96 -103.90
N HIS A 269 -99.74 -77.72 -103.66
CA HIS A 269 -99.27 -78.74 -104.60
C HIS A 269 -100.31 -79.85 -104.81
N GLU A 270 -100.96 -80.34 -103.75
CA GLU A 270 -102.08 -81.28 -103.85
C GLU A 270 -103.27 -80.72 -104.63
N VAL A 271 -103.68 -79.48 -104.35
CA VAL A 271 -104.76 -78.80 -105.09
C VAL A 271 -104.39 -78.63 -106.56
N ASN A 272 -103.16 -78.22 -106.86
CA ASN A 272 -102.66 -78.13 -108.24
C ASN A 272 -102.66 -79.50 -108.93
N LYS A 273 -102.34 -80.57 -108.21
CA LYS A 273 -102.40 -81.94 -108.73
C LYS A 273 -103.85 -82.36 -109.00
N LEU A 274 -104.80 -81.99 -108.14
CA LEU A 274 -106.24 -82.23 -108.36
C LEU A 274 -106.80 -81.41 -109.53
N LEU A 275 -106.32 -80.17 -109.74
CA LEU A 275 -106.69 -79.34 -110.87
C LEU A 275 -106.25 -79.94 -112.23
N GLN A 276 -105.18 -80.75 -112.26
CA GLN A 276 -104.80 -81.48 -113.48
C GLN A 276 -105.79 -82.58 -113.88
N PHE A 277 -106.68 -82.99 -112.98
CA PHE A 277 -107.72 -84.00 -113.24
C PHE A 277 -109.11 -83.40 -113.50
N LEU A 278 -109.25 -82.06 -113.53
CA LEU A 278 -110.51 -81.43 -113.91
C LEU A 278 -110.67 -81.48 -115.45
N PRO A 279 -111.72 -82.15 -115.97
CA PRO A 279 -111.93 -82.30 -117.40
C PRO A 279 -112.26 -80.94 -118.03
N VAL A 280 -111.51 -80.60 -119.08
CA VAL A 280 -111.82 -79.49 -119.98
C VAL A 280 -113.23 -79.70 -120.53
N PRO A 281 -114.18 -78.76 -120.32
CA PRO A 281 -115.52 -78.91 -120.89
C PRO A 281 -115.44 -78.91 -122.42
N PRO A 282 -116.07 -79.88 -123.11
CA PRO A 282 -116.02 -79.99 -124.56
C PRO A 282 -116.73 -78.82 -125.24
N THR A 283 -116.07 -78.21 -126.21
CA THR A 283 -116.50 -77.02 -126.98
C THR A 283 -117.55 -77.30 -128.06
N SER A 284 -118.21 -78.46 -128.06
CA SER A 284 -119.21 -78.80 -129.11
C SER A 284 -120.18 -79.92 -128.72
N CYS A 285 -121.48 -79.67 -128.96
CA CYS A 285 -122.63 -80.49 -128.56
C CYS A 285 -122.91 -81.71 -129.46
N ARG A 286 -121.90 -82.45 -129.92
CA ARG A 286 -122.13 -83.58 -130.83
C ARG A 286 -122.23 -84.95 -130.17
N ASN A 287 -121.77 -85.12 -128.93
CA ASN A 287 -121.78 -86.42 -128.22
C ASN A 287 -122.25 -86.29 -126.75
N VAL A 288 -123.47 -85.82 -126.52
CA VAL A 288 -124.10 -85.87 -125.19
C VAL A 288 -124.97 -87.12 -125.11
N SER A 289 -124.54 -88.12 -124.33
CA SER A 289 -125.36 -89.28 -123.95
C SER A 289 -125.82 -89.09 -122.52
N SER A 290 -127.14 -88.92 -122.30
CA SER A 290 -127.74 -88.71 -120.98
C SER A 290 -128.78 -89.80 -120.70
N PRO A 291 -128.71 -90.49 -119.54
CA PRO A 291 -129.68 -91.51 -119.17
C PRO A 291 -131.00 -90.94 -118.60
N GLN A 292 -131.28 -89.65 -118.77
CA GLN A 292 -132.45 -88.96 -118.19
C GLN A 292 -133.32 -88.31 -119.26
N ALA A 293 -134.65 -88.43 -119.10
CA ALA A 293 -135.68 -88.14 -120.11
C ALA A 293 -135.80 -86.67 -120.58
N ARG A 294 -134.96 -85.75 -120.08
CA ARG A 294 -134.86 -84.35 -120.54
C ARG A 294 -133.41 -83.87 -120.44
N ALA A 295 -132.83 -83.45 -121.56
CA ALA A 295 -131.55 -82.75 -121.62
C ALA A 295 -131.83 -81.25 -121.88
N LEU A 296 -131.43 -80.39 -120.96
CA LEU A 296 -131.45 -78.94 -121.10
C LEU A 296 -130.08 -78.49 -121.60
N VAL A 297 -130.02 -77.99 -122.84
CA VAL A 297 -128.77 -77.52 -123.47
C VAL A 297 -128.86 -76.02 -123.65
N THR A 298 -128.02 -75.27 -122.93
CA THR A 298 -127.92 -73.82 -123.01
C THR A 298 -126.75 -73.47 -123.94
N LEU A 299 -127.02 -72.75 -125.03
CA LEU A 299 -126.01 -72.33 -126.00
C LEU A 299 -125.28 -71.06 -125.52
N SER A 300 -123.97 -71.01 -125.70
CA SER A 300 -123.07 -69.94 -125.26
C SER A 300 -123.17 -68.62 -126.05
N SER A 301 -124.20 -68.44 -126.90
CA SER A 301 -124.30 -67.32 -127.87
C SER A 301 -125.45 -66.32 -127.68
N GLY A 302 -126.22 -66.37 -126.58
CA GLY A 302 -127.23 -65.34 -126.25
C GLY A 302 -128.58 -65.44 -127.00
N LEU A 303 -129.67 -65.16 -126.26
CA LEU A 303 -131.11 -65.20 -126.58
C LEU A 303 -131.69 -66.61 -126.86
N LYS A 304 -132.59 -67.20 -126.05
CA LYS A 304 -133.36 -66.78 -124.86
C LYS A 304 -133.06 -67.68 -123.67
#